data_AF-A0A933EBK0-F1
#
_entry.id   AF-A0A933EBK0-F1
#
_cell.length_a   1.000
_cell.length_b   1.000
_cell.length_c   1.000
_cell.angle_alpha   90.00
_cell.angle_beta   90.00
_cell.angle_gamma   90.00
#
_symmetry.space_group_name_H-M   'P 1'
#
loop_
_entity.id
_entity.type
_entity.pdbx_description
1 polymer ?
#
loop_
_entity_poly.entity_id
_entity_poly.type
_entity_poly.pdbx_seq_one_letter_code
_entity_poly.pdbx_strand_id
1 'polypeptide(L)' 'MEPLTRRPAAPAETLSGIPAKDVYGPEDLAGFDPRRDLGRPGEYPFTRGLHPTMYRGRLWTMRQ' A
#
# COMPACT_ATOMS: atom_id res chain seq x y z
N MET A 1 -8.16 19.78 -35.02
CA MET A 1 -8.08 18.51 -34.26
C MET A 1 -8.13 18.93 -32.80
N GLU A 2 -9.33 18.94 -32.22
CA GLU A 2 -9.55 19.39 -30.84
C GLU A 2 -8.87 18.38 -29.89
N PRO A 3 -8.03 18.81 -28.93
CA PRO A 3 -7.54 17.87 -27.93
C PRO A 3 -8.72 17.42 -27.08
N LEU A 4 -8.94 16.10 -26.98
CA LEU A 4 -9.85 15.50 -26.02
C LEU A 4 -9.33 15.80 -24.62
N THR A 5 -9.70 16.96 -24.05
CA THR A 5 -9.54 17.18 -22.62
C THR A 5 -10.51 16.23 -21.92
N ARG A 6 -10.01 15.06 -21.51
CA ARG A 6 -10.75 14.16 -20.64
C ARG A 6 -10.95 14.92 -19.33
N ARG A 7 -12.18 15.38 -19.09
CA ARG A 7 -12.62 15.89 -17.79
C ARG A 7 -12.14 14.89 -16.73
N PRO A 8 -11.38 15.28 -15.70
CA PRO A 8 -10.93 14.31 -14.70
C PRO A 8 -12.18 13.66 -14.12
N ALA A 9 -12.29 12.35 -14.29
CA ALA A 9 -13.31 11.60 -13.59
C ALA A 9 -13.03 11.79 -12.10
N ALA A 10 -14.07 11.90 -11.27
CA ALA A 10 -13.88 11.84 -9.83
C ALA A 10 -13.01 10.61 -9.50
N PRO A 11 -12.09 10.70 -8.52
CA PRO A 11 -11.23 9.58 -8.16
C PRO A 11 -12.10 8.35 -7.92
N ALA A 12 -11.72 7.22 -8.52
CA ALA A 12 -12.46 5.98 -8.32
C ALA A 12 -12.48 5.66 -6.82
N GLU A 13 -13.62 5.26 -6.28
CA GLU A 13 -13.70 4.88 -4.87
C GLU A 13 -13.48 3.38 -4.70
N THR A 14 -12.81 2.99 -3.61
CA THR A 14 -12.76 1.59 -3.20
C THR A 14 -14.13 1.12 -2.70
N LEU A 15 -14.30 -0.19 -2.49
CA LEU A 15 -15.52 -0.74 -1.87
C LEU A 15 -15.84 -0.13 -0.48
N SER A 16 -14.83 0.44 0.20
CA SER A 16 -14.99 1.10 1.49
C SER A 16 -15.21 2.61 1.38
N GLY A 17 -15.41 3.16 0.18
CA GLY A 17 -15.62 4.60 -0.05
C GLY A 17 -14.35 5.45 0.06
N ILE A 18 -13.16 4.84 -0.07
CA ILE A 18 -11.90 5.58 0.01
C ILE A 18 -11.55 6.09 -1.40
N PRO A 19 -11.29 7.39 -1.60
CA PRO A 19 -10.86 7.92 -2.90
C PRO A 19 -9.52 7.33 -3.33
N ALA A 20 -9.47 6.76 -4.53
CA ALA A 20 -8.26 6.24 -5.15
C ALA A 20 -7.76 7.18 -6.26
N LYS A 21 -6.49 7.58 -6.18
CA LYS A 21 -5.83 8.41 -7.19
C LYS A 21 -5.49 7.57 -8.41
N ASP A 22 -5.46 8.20 -9.58
CA ASP A 22 -5.04 7.53 -10.82
C ASP A 22 -3.58 7.08 -10.76
N VAL A 23 -2.72 7.86 -10.11
CA VAL A 23 -1.29 7.57 -9.90
C VAL A 23 -0.90 8.02 -8.50
N TYR A 24 -0.05 7.24 -7.83
CA TYR A 24 0.55 7.58 -6.53
C TYR A 24 2.05 7.85 -6.69
N GLY A 25 2.52 8.94 -6.09
CA GLY A 25 3.91 9.41 -6.16
C GLY A 25 4.55 9.54 -4.77
N PRO A 26 5.85 9.89 -4.70
CA PRO A 26 6.55 10.13 -3.43
C PRO A 26 5.88 11.20 -2.54
N GLU A 27 5.20 12.17 -3.14
CA GLU A 27 4.42 13.21 -2.45
C GLU A 27 3.28 12.65 -1.59
N ASP A 28 2.76 11.47 -1.94
CA ASP A 28 1.70 10.80 -1.17
C ASP A 28 2.21 10.16 0.12
N LEU A 29 3.53 10.10 0.29
CA LEU A 29 4.22 9.62 1.49
C LEU A 29 4.65 10.78 2.40
N ALA A 30 4.05 11.96 2.27
CA ALA A 30 4.37 13.09 3.14
C ALA A 30 4.21 12.72 4.63
N GLY A 31 5.30 12.82 5.40
CA GLY A 31 5.34 12.49 6.83
C GLY A 31 5.58 11.00 7.16
N PHE A 32 5.69 10.15 6.14
CA PHE A 32 6.03 8.73 6.30
C PHE A 32 7.54 8.55 6.53
N ASP A 33 7.91 7.83 7.58
CA ASP A 33 9.29 7.40 7.83
C ASP A 33 9.37 5.87 7.69
N PRO A 34 10.04 5.33 6.65
CA PRO A 34 10.16 3.90 6.45
C PRO A 34 10.80 3.14 7.62
N ARG A 35 11.65 3.78 8.43
CA ARG A 35 12.27 3.11 9.59
C ARG A 35 11.30 2.99 10.76
N ARG A 36 10.47 4.01 10.97
CA ARG A 36 9.47 4.07 12.05
C ARG A 36 8.18 3.32 11.70
N ASP A 37 7.63 3.58 10.52
CA ASP A 37 6.27 3.18 10.15
C ASP A 37 6.23 1.81 9.45
N LEU A 38 7.32 1.45 8.76
CA LEU A 38 7.42 0.18 8.04
C LEU A 38 8.31 -0.84 8.76
N GLY A 39 9.39 -0.39 9.41
CA GLY A 39 10.26 -1.23 10.25
C GLY A 39 10.97 -2.36 9.50
N ARG A 40 11.64 -3.25 10.22
CA ARG A 40 12.22 -4.49 9.65
C ARG A 40 11.25 -5.67 9.81
N PRO A 41 11.30 -6.71 8.96
CA PRO A 41 10.52 -7.92 9.17
C PRO A 41 10.82 -8.54 10.53
N GLY A 42 9.79 -8.90 11.29
CA GLY A 42 9.93 -9.47 12.64
C GLY A 42 10.27 -8.47 13.75
N GLU A 43 10.24 -7.18 13.47
CA GLU A 43 10.43 -6.11 14.46
C GLU A 43 9.20 -5.19 14.45
N TYR A 44 8.91 -4.52 15.58
CA TYR A 44 7.85 -3.51 15.65
C TYR A 44 8.07 -2.42 14.58
N PRO A 45 7.02 -1.91 13.90
CA PRO A 45 5.57 -2.15 14.09
C PRO A 45 5.00 -3.40 13.41
N PHE A 46 5.85 -4.32 12.95
CA PHE A 46 5.47 -5.57 12.28
C PHE A 46 4.68 -5.38 10.97
N THR A 47 4.73 -4.19 10.36
CA THR A 47 4.10 -3.89 9.07
C THR A 47 4.61 -4.82 7.95
N ARG A 48 5.87 -5.26 8.03
CA ARG A 48 6.47 -6.25 7.11
C ARG A 48 6.27 -7.72 7.52
N GLY A 49 5.47 -7.96 8.57
CA GLY A 49 5.16 -9.27 9.12
C GLY A 49 5.88 -9.57 10.45
N LEU A 50 5.29 -10.49 11.22
CA LEU A 50 5.72 -10.85 12.57
C LEU A 50 7.01 -11.69 12.61
N HIS A 51 7.34 -12.40 11.53
CA HIS A 51 8.49 -13.28 11.48
C HIS A 51 9.58 -12.74 10.54
N PRO A 52 10.87 -12.71 10.93
CA PRO A 52 11.94 -12.17 10.08
C PRO A 52 12.06 -12.83 8.70
N THR A 53 11.69 -14.11 8.59
CA THR A 53 11.79 -14.91 7.35
C THR A 53 10.46 -15.12 6.63
N MET A 54 9.32 -14.81 7.28
CA MET A 54 7.97 -15.04 6.75
C MET A 54 7.83 -16.40 6.04
N TYR A 55 7.21 -16.41 4.85
CA TYR A 55 6.95 -17.61 4.07
C TYR A 55 8.19 -18.23 3.41
N ARG A 56 9.37 -17.61 3.54
CA ARG A 56 10.64 -18.28 3.20
C ARG A 56 11.05 -19.31 4.26
N GLY A 57 10.61 -19.12 5.51
CA GLY A 57 10.87 -20.04 6.62
C GLY A 57 9.75 -21.05 6.82
N ARG A 58 8.50 -20.57 6.87
CA ARG A 58 7.31 -21.42 7.07
C ARG A 58 6.14 -20.84 6.29
N LEU A 59 5.53 -21.66 5.42
CA LEU A 59 4.31 -21.29 4.70
C LEU A 59 3.15 -21.01 5.66
N TRP A 60 2.17 -20.25 5.20
CA TRP A 60 0.92 -20.09 5.96
C TRP A 60 0.26 -21.45 6.16
N THR A 61 -0.45 -21.61 7.27
CA THR A 61 -1.22 -22.83 7.51
C THR A 61 -2.36 -22.88 6.49
N MET A 62 -2.36 -23.88 5.62
CA MET A 62 -3.50 -24.19 4.78
C MET A 62 -4.56 -24.87 5.66
N ARG A 63 -5.75 -24.28 5.72
CA ARG A 63 -6.88 -24.80 6.50
C ARG A 63 -8.06 -25.05 5.56
N GLN A 64 -8.54 -26.29 5.57
CA GLN A 64 -9.76 -26.73 4.89
C GLN A 64 -10.99 -26.47 5.78
#